data_AF-A0A968V963-F1
#
_entry.id   AF-A0A968V963-F1
#
_cell.length_a   1.000
_cell.length_b   1.000
_cell.length_c   1.000
_cell.angle_alpha   90.00
_cell.angle_beta   90.00
_cell.angle_gamma   90.00
#
_symmetry.space_group_name_H-M   'P 1'
#
loop_
_entity.id
_entity.type
_entity.pdbx_description
1 polymer ?
#
loop_
_entity_poly.entity_id
_entity_poly.type
_entity_poly.pdbx_seq_one_letter_code
_entity_poly.pdbx_strand_id
1 'polypeptide(L)'
;MIHPTRLTVSERDLEMVTEYETQNILKEGFYDIVQSKDSSKLLVYHQLPYKKGQPERFKLRVFDEQFQAMWNSEITLPYNNEVFGVEEYQVDKSGNVYLLGILYQNSGKVRFSNTPNYQYIILSYTQNGEMTDEYRIDLGDRFVTDLTFRISEDSNLICTGFYSDKGTRTAKGTYFFKIDLESKAVFNQNFKPFDFDLLTQGYSERQKEKAENAVEQGNDGRAPELFRFALNELILRSDGGA
;
A
#
# COMPACT_ATOMS: atom_id res chain seq x y z
N MET A 1 14.22 20.19 -29.16
CA MET A 1 12.76 20.28 -29.38
C MET A 1 12.22 18.87 -29.39
N ILE A 2 11.54 18.45 -28.33
CA ILE A 2 10.87 17.15 -28.26
C ILE A 2 9.45 17.39 -28.76
N HIS A 3 9.10 16.82 -29.92
CA HIS A 3 7.73 16.89 -30.39
C HIS A 3 6.86 15.98 -29.52
N PRO A 4 5.70 16.45 -29.02
CA PRO A 4 4.73 15.57 -28.41
C PRO A 4 4.21 14.63 -29.50
N THR A 5 4.59 13.35 -29.41
CA THR A 5 4.01 12.31 -30.26
C THR A 5 2.53 12.23 -29.92
N ARG A 6 1.70 12.80 -30.78
CA ARG A 6 0.25 12.67 -30.69
C ARG A 6 -0.05 11.20 -30.91
N LEU A 7 -0.48 10.50 -29.86
CA LEU A 7 -0.99 9.13 -29.97
C LEU A 7 -2.17 9.18 -30.94
N THR A 8 -1.95 8.78 -32.19
CA THR A 8 -3.03 8.51 -33.14
C THR A 8 -3.71 7.25 -32.67
N VAL A 9 -4.94 7.38 -32.15
CA VAL A 9 -5.81 6.22 -31.90
C VAL A 9 -5.93 5.51 -33.24
N SER A 10 -5.29 4.34 -33.33
CA SER A 10 -5.39 3.43 -34.46
C SER A 10 -6.88 3.21 -34.80
N GLU A 11 -7.24 3.02 -36.07
CA GLU A 11 -8.57 2.59 -36.53
C GLU A 11 -8.93 1.15 -36.04
N ARG A 12 -8.41 0.74 -34.89
CA ARG A 12 -8.74 -0.54 -34.25
C ARG A 12 -10.11 -0.40 -33.60
N ASP A 13 -10.89 -1.48 -33.68
CA ASP A 13 -12.12 -1.64 -32.91
C ASP A 13 -11.81 -1.39 -31.43
N LEU A 14 -12.48 -0.40 -30.84
CA LEU A 14 -12.38 -0.13 -29.41
C LEU A 14 -13.18 -1.20 -28.68
N GLU A 15 -12.51 -1.96 -27.81
CA GLU A 15 -13.17 -2.91 -26.92
C GLU A 15 -13.46 -2.24 -25.58
N MET A 16 -14.71 -2.30 -25.13
CA MET A 16 -15.10 -1.82 -23.82
C MET A 16 -14.59 -2.79 -22.74
N VAL A 17 -13.64 -2.31 -21.92
CA VAL A 17 -13.00 -3.11 -20.87
C VAL A 17 -13.86 -3.21 -19.60
N THR A 18 -14.59 -2.17 -19.24
CA THR A 18 -15.44 -2.17 -18.04
C THR A 18 -16.40 -0.98 -18.07
N GLU A 19 -17.56 -1.17 -17.47
CA GLU A 19 -18.55 -0.14 -17.20
C GLU A 19 -19.25 -0.42 -15.86
N TYR A 20 -19.90 0.60 -15.30
CA TYR A 20 -20.86 0.45 -14.23
C TYR A 20 -21.85 1.61 -14.24
N GLU A 21 -23.00 1.38 -13.63
CA GLU A 21 -23.98 2.43 -13.39
C GLU A 21 -23.66 3.18 -12.10
N THR A 22 -23.54 4.49 -12.20
CA THR A 22 -23.48 5.39 -11.04
C THR A 22 -24.81 6.13 -10.84
N GLN A 23 -25.14 6.45 -9.59
CA GLN A 23 -26.27 7.33 -9.29
C GLN A 23 -25.92 8.81 -9.51
N ASN A 24 -24.67 9.21 -9.29
CA ASN A 24 -24.19 10.58 -9.52
C ASN A 24 -22.66 10.65 -9.57
N ILE A 25 -22.15 11.81 -10.02
CA ILE A 25 -20.71 12.04 -10.20
C ILE A 25 -19.90 11.93 -8.90
N LEU A 26 -20.53 12.20 -7.77
CA LEU A 26 -19.87 12.17 -6.47
C LEU A 26 -19.70 10.75 -5.88
N LYS A 27 -20.28 9.72 -6.52
CA LYS A 27 -20.28 8.32 -6.06
C LYS A 27 -19.83 7.33 -7.14
N GLU A 28 -19.08 7.80 -8.11
CA GLU A 28 -18.60 7.03 -9.25
C GLU A 28 -17.70 5.84 -8.84
N GLY A 29 -17.11 5.84 -7.64
CA GLY A 29 -15.97 4.93 -7.42
C GLY A 29 -14.83 5.36 -8.33
N PHE A 30 -13.91 4.45 -8.67
CA PHE A 30 -12.81 4.80 -9.56
C PHE A 30 -12.21 3.60 -10.26
N TYR A 31 -11.48 3.87 -11.34
CA TYR A 31 -10.70 2.90 -12.08
C TYR A 31 -9.22 3.21 -11.97
N ASP A 32 -8.43 2.15 -11.87
CA ASP A 32 -6.99 2.23 -12.07
C ASP A 32 -6.47 1.09 -12.93
N ILE A 33 -5.28 1.31 -13.49
CA ILE A 33 -4.58 0.36 -14.33
C ILE A 33 -3.16 0.22 -13.80
N VAL A 34 -2.78 -1.01 -13.42
CA VAL A 34 -1.44 -1.34 -12.96
C VAL A 34 -0.85 -2.44 -13.83
N GLN A 35 0.42 -2.28 -14.19
CA GLN A 35 1.16 -3.27 -14.96
C GLN A 35 2.08 -4.07 -14.04
N SER A 36 2.27 -5.37 -14.33
CA SER A 36 3.27 -6.17 -13.62
C SER A 36 4.68 -5.64 -13.87
N LYS A 37 5.60 -5.93 -12.94
CA LYS A 37 7.00 -5.46 -13.01
C LYS A 37 7.70 -5.85 -14.32
N ASP A 38 7.40 -7.02 -14.86
CA ASP A 38 7.95 -7.54 -16.11
C ASP A 38 7.17 -7.09 -17.35
N SER A 39 6.18 -6.20 -17.18
CA SER A 39 5.28 -5.71 -18.21
C SER A 39 4.34 -6.76 -18.84
N SER A 40 4.33 -8.01 -18.33
CA SER A 40 3.63 -9.12 -18.95
C SER A 40 2.14 -9.26 -18.58
N LYS A 41 1.68 -8.51 -17.59
CA LYS A 41 0.29 -8.51 -17.11
C LYS A 41 -0.22 -7.10 -16.88
N LEU A 42 -1.52 -6.94 -17.07
CA LEU A 42 -2.24 -5.71 -16.77
C LEU A 42 -3.39 -6.03 -15.82
N LEU A 43 -3.48 -5.30 -14.71
CA LEU A 43 -4.62 -5.30 -13.81
C LEU A 43 -5.43 -4.03 -14.07
N VAL A 44 -6.72 -4.22 -14.33
CA VAL A 44 -7.72 -3.16 -14.20
C VAL A 44 -8.40 -3.34 -12.84
N TYR A 45 -8.12 -2.41 -11.94
CA TYR A 45 -8.80 -2.30 -10.66
C TYR A 45 -10.00 -1.36 -10.81
N HIS A 46 -11.12 -1.76 -10.24
CA HIS A 46 -12.34 -0.97 -10.29
C HIS A 46 -12.99 -0.95 -8.91
N GLN A 47 -12.86 0.17 -8.20
CA GLN A 47 -13.59 0.40 -6.97
C GLN A 47 -15.06 0.68 -7.29
N LEU A 48 -15.97 -0.10 -6.73
CA LEU A 48 -17.40 0.11 -6.93
C LEU A 48 -17.93 1.27 -6.07
N PRO A 49 -19.01 1.94 -6.50
CA PRO A 49 -19.65 3.02 -5.77
C PRO A 49 -19.84 2.76 -4.27
N TYR A 50 -19.36 3.70 -3.45
CA TYR A 50 -19.54 3.67 -2.01
C TYR A 50 -21.02 3.64 -1.61
N LYS A 51 -21.39 2.69 -0.76
CA LYS A 51 -22.74 2.57 -0.17
C LYS A 51 -22.62 2.44 1.35
N LYS A 52 -23.00 3.48 2.08
CA LYS A 52 -22.91 3.50 3.55
C LYS A 52 -23.50 2.23 4.19
N GLY A 53 -22.77 1.63 5.13
CA GLY A 53 -23.23 0.43 5.85
C GLY A 53 -23.18 -0.85 5.04
N GLN A 54 -22.59 -0.83 3.84
CA GLN A 54 -22.39 -2.01 3.00
C GLN A 54 -20.93 -2.42 2.99
N PRO A 55 -20.64 -3.69 2.69
CA PRO A 55 -19.27 -4.13 2.56
C PRO A 55 -18.53 -3.41 1.43
N GLU A 56 -17.21 -3.30 1.56
CA GLU A 56 -16.33 -2.81 0.48
C GLU A 56 -16.41 -3.79 -0.70
N ARG A 57 -16.55 -3.24 -1.91
CA ARG A 57 -16.63 -4.03 -3.14
C ARG A 57 -15.79 -3.42 -4.24
N PHE A 58 -15.14 -4.27 -5.02
CA PHE A 58 -14.36 -3.88 -6.18
C PHE A 58 -14.32 -5.01 -7.21
N LYS A 59 -14.00 -4.68 -8.46
CA LYS A 59 -13.74 -5.65 -9.52
C LYS A 59 -12.27 -5.68 -9.84
N LEU A 60 -11.76 -6.88 -10.07
CA LEU A 60 -10.43 -7.13 -10.59
C LEU A 60 -10.58 -7.75 -11.98
N ARG A 61 -9.86 -7.25 -12.97
CA ARG A 61 -9.75 -7.87 -14.29
C ARG A 61 -8.29 -7.90 -14.70
N VAL A 62 -7.78 -9.09 -14.99
CA VAL A 62 -6.38 -9.31 -15.36
C VAL A 62 -6.29 -9.69 -16.82
N PHE A 63 -5.32 -9.09 -17.50
CA PHE A 63 -5.04 -9.31 -18.92
C PHE A 63 -3.59 -9.76 -19.14
N ASP A 64 -3.37 -10.45 -20.24
CA ASP A 64 -2.04 -10.71 -20.79
C ASP A 64 -1.52 -9.54 -21.66
N GLU A 65 -0.32 -9.71 -22.21
CA GLU A 65 0.35 -8.74 -23.10
C GLU A 65 -0.41 -8.47 -24.41
N GLN A 66 -1.31 -9.38 -24.79
CA GLN A 66 -2.17 -9.26 -25.96
C GLN A 66 -3.52 -8.63 -25.61
N PHE A 67 -3.65 -8.09 -24.40
CA PHE A 67 -4.89 -7.54 -23.83
C PHE A 67 -6.05 -8.54 -23.84
N GLN A 68 -5.76 -9.85 -23.82
CA GLN A 68 -6.78 -10.87 -23.64
C GLN A 68 -7.05 -11.07 -22.16
N ALA A 69 -8.33 -11.13 -21.79
CA ALA A 69 -8.72 -11.31 -20.40
C ALA A 69 -8.34 -12.72 -19.92
N MET A 70 -7.49 -12.79 -18.90
CA MET A 70 -7.13 -14.04 -18.23
C MET A 70 -8.20 -14.44 -17.23
N TRP A 71 -8.61 -13.49 -16.39
CA TRP A 71 -9.68 -13.70 -15.42
C TRP A 71 -10.28 -12.36 -14.96
N ASN A 72 -11.46 -12.44 -14.38
CA ASN A 72 -12.11 -11.32 -13.72
C ASN A 72 -12.91 -11.82 -12.52
N SER A 73 -13.00 -10.98 -11.49
CA SER A 73 -13.80 -11.30 -10.31
C SER A 73 -14.37 -10.02 -9.69
N GLU A 74 -15.59 -10.13 -9.17
CA GLU A 74 -16.20 -9.11 -8.34
C GLU A 74 -16.10 -9.52 -6.88
N ILE A 75 -15.31 -8.76 -6.12
CA ILE A 75 -14.99 -9.04 -4.74
C ILE A 75 -15.93 -8.27 -3.81
N THR A 76 -16.41 -8.96 -2.79
CA THR A 76 -17.10 -8.36 -1.64
C THR A 76 -16.33 -8.73 -0.39
N LEU A 77 -15.71 -7.74 0.27
CA LEU A 77 -14.97 -7.99 1.49
C LEU A 77 -15.91 -8.21 2.69
N PRO A 78 -15.48 -8.91 3.75
CA PRO A 78 -16.24 -9.00 4.99
C PRO A 78 -16.18 -7.71 5.84
N TYR A 79 -15.58 -6.64 5.31
CA TYR A 79 -15.39 -5.36 5.98
C TYR A 79 -16.32 -4.30 5.40
N ASN A 80 -16.97 -3.51 6.28
CA ASN A 80 -17.76 -2.35 5.86
C ASN A 80 -16.83 -1.31 5.21
N ASN A 81 -17.28 -0.70 4.11
CA ASN A 81 -16.55 0.36 3.43
C ASN A 81 -16.24 1.59 4.30
N GLU A 82 -16.92 1.78 5.44
CA GLU A 82 -16.64 2.82 6.42
C GLU A 82 -15.34 2.58 7.21
N VAL A 83 -14.86 1.33 7.25
CA VAL A 83 -13.72 0.90 8.07
C VAL A 83 -12.64 0.20 7.26
N PHE A 84 -12.72 0.19 5.95
CA PHE A 84 -11.67 -0.36 5.09
C PHE A 84 -11.27 0.62 3.98
N GLY A 85 -9.98 0.70 3.69
CA GLY A 85 -9.45 1.43 2.55
C GLY A 85 -8.39 0.61 1.83
N VAL A 86 -8.41 0.64 0.50
CA VAL A 86 -7.32 0.10 -0.33
C VAL A 86 -6.27 1.20 -0.51
N GLU A 87 -5.01 0.91 -0.21
CA GLU A 87 -3.90 1.86 -0.37
C GLU A 87 -3.09 1.57 -1.64
N GLU A 88 -2.90 0.29 -2.00
CA GLU A 88 -2.08 -0.11 -3.14
C GLU A 88 -2.55 -1.47 -3.69
N TYR A 89 -2.31 -1.72 -4.97
CA TYR A 89 -2.47 -3.03 -5.60
C TYR A 89 -1.33 -3.31 -6.58
N GLN A 90 -1.00 -4.59 -6.70
CA GLN A 90 0.06 -5.11 -7.54
C GLN A 90 -0.44 -6.38 -8.26
N VAL A 91 0.09 -6.63 -9.46
CA VAL A 91 -0.13 -7.87 -10.21
C VAL A 91 1.22 -8.51 -10.53
N ASP A 92 1.36 -9.82 -10.28
CA ASP A 92 2.59 -10.54 -10.61
C ASP A 92 2.59 -11.07 -12.05
N LYS A 93 3.71 -11.65 -12.47
CA LYS A 93 3.89 -12.25 -13.80
C LYS A 93 2.93 -13.41 -14.12
N SER A 94 2.37 -14.05 -13.09
CA SER A 94 1.42 -15.15 -13.19
C SER A 94 -0.03 -14.66 -13.27
N GLY A 95 -0.27 -13.35 -13.10
CA GLY A 95 -1.60 -12.76 -13.04
C GLY A 95 -2.26 -12.86 -11.67
N ASN A 96 -1.51 -13.18 -10.61
CA ASN A 96 -2.00 -13.09 -9.24
C ASN A 96 -2.04 -11.63 -8.80
N VAL A 97 -3.06 -11.27 -8.04
CA VAL A 97 -3.32 -9.89 -7.62
C VAL A 97 -3.20 -9.77 -6.11
N TYR A 98 -2.52 -8.72 -5.65
CA TYR A 98 -2.27 -8.44 -4.24
C TYR A 98 -2.71 -7.02 -3.93
N LEU A 99 -3.45 -6.81 -2.85
CA LEU A 99 -3.94 -5.50 -2.41
C LEU A 99 -3.46 -5.23 -1.00
N LEU A 100 -2.90 -4.05 -0.78
CA LEU A 100 -2.68 -3.52 0.55
C LEU A 100 -3.93 -2.74 0.99
N GLY A 101 -4.47 -3.11 2.14
CA GLY A 101 -5.58 -2.45 2.78
C GLY A 101 -5.25 -1.93 4.18
N ILE A 102 -6.00 -0.92 4.61
CA ILE A 102 -6.06 -0.43 5.98
C ILE A 102 -7.44 -0.74 6.54
N LEU A 103 -7.47 -1.50 7.64
CA LEU A 103 -8.67 -1.83 8.40
C LEU A 103 -8.72 -0.99 9.68
N TYR A 104 -9.77 -0.18 9.85
CA TYR A 104 -9.97 0.70 11.00
C TYR A 104 -10.78 -0.01 12.11
N GLN A 105 -10.35 0.14 13.36
CA GLN A 105 -10.97 -0.49 14.54
C GLN A 105 -12.17 0.28 15.09
N ASN A 106 -12.29 1.58 14.81
CA ASN A 106 -13.40 2.44 15.26
C ASN A 106 -14.24 2.90 14.05
N SER A 107 -15.49 3.31 14.31
CA SER A 107 -16.41 3.78 13.27
C SER A 107 -15.87 5.04 12.57
N GLY A 108 -15.60 4.90 11.27
CA GLY A 108 -15.12 5.96 10.37
C GLY A 108 -13.63 5.83 10.01
N LYS A 109 -13.28 6.19 8.77
CA LYS A 109 -11.90 6.27 8.25
C LYS A 109 -11.08 7.42 8.86
N VAL A 110 -11.21 7.64 10.17
CA VAL A 110 -10.43 8.64 10.89
C VAL A 110 -9.23 7.91 11.48
N ARG A 111 -8.04 8.13 10.91
CA ARG A 111 -6.76 7.56 11.38
C ARG A 111 -6.32 8.07 12.78
N PHE A 112 -7.21 8.67 13.59
CA PHE A 112 -6.82 9.50 14.74
C PHE A 112 -7.55 9.14 16.05
N SER A 113 -6.78 8.54 16.96
CA SER A 113 -6.75 8.86 18.39
C SER A 113 -5.27 8.88 18.81
N ASN A 114 -4.92 9.14 20.07
CA ASN A 114 -3.51 9.07 20.55
C ASN A 114 -2.85 7.69 20.36
N THR A 115 -3.60 6.69 19.89
CA THR A 115 -3.11 5.41 19.42
C THR A 115 -3.59 5.11 17.99
N PRO A 116 -2.80 4.32 17.22
CA PRO A 116 -3.21 3.77 15.94
C PRO A 116 -4.51 3.00 16.10
N ASN A 117 -5.56 3.42 15.41
CA ASN A 117 -6.83 2.72 15.40
C ASN A 117 -7.01 1.92 14.11
N TYR A 118 -5.92 1.46 13.50
CA TYR A 118 -5.97 0.74 12.24
C TYR A 118 -4.89 -0.34 12.16
N GLN A 119 -5.12 -1.32 11.29
CA GLN A 119 -4.20 -2.40 10.97
C GLN A 119 -4.01 -2.48 9.46
N TYR A 120 -2.78 -2.74 9.02
CA TYR A 120 -2.51 -3.10 7.63
C TYR A 120 -2.81 -4.58 7.39
N ILE A 121 -3.51 -4.86 6.30
CA ILE A 121 -3.73 -6.22 5.81
C ILE A 121 -3.34 -6.28 4.34
N ILE A 122 -2.77 -7.40 3.90
CA ILE A 122 -2.61 -7.69 2.48
C ILE A 122 -3.61 -8.78 2.11
N LEU A 123 -4.34 -8.57 1.01
CA LEU A 123 -5.23 -9.55 0.41
C LEU A 123 -4.57 -10.09 -0.86
N SER A 124 -4.56 -11.40 -1.04
CA SER A 124 -4.13 -12.02 -2.30
C SER A 124 -5.31 -12.72 -2.99
N TYR A 125 -5.28 -12.67 -4.32
CA TYR A 125 -6.19 -13.35 -5.23
C TYR A 125 -5.31 -14.13 -6.21
N THR A 126 -5.22 -15.44 -5.99
CA THR A 126 -4.39 -16.36 -6.78
C THR A 126 -5.28 -17.39 -7.47
N GLN A 127 -4.68 -18.21 -8.34
CA GLN A 127 -5.42 -19.22 -9.13
C GLN A 127 -6.62 -18.59 -9.87
N ASN A 128 -6.36 -17.54 -10.65
CA ASN A 128 -7.37 -16.81 -11.40
C ASN A 128 -8.49 -16.18 -10.53
N GLY A 129 -8.18 -15.89 -9.26
CA GLY A 129 -9.10 -15.29 -8.30
C GLY A 129 -9.96 -16.29 -7.53
N GLU A 130 -9.75 -17.60 -7.72
CA GLU A 130 -10.46 -18.65 -6.99
C GLU A 130 -9.93 -18.85 -5.57
N MET A 131 -8.62 -18.66 -5.38
CA MET A 131 -7.98 -18.79 -4.07
C MET A 131 -7.70 -17.41 -3.49
N THR A 132 -8.13 -17.20 -2.24
CA THR A 132 -8.00 -15.92 -1.54
C THR A 132 -7.36 -16.09 -0.18
N ASP A 133 -6.38 -15.25 0.13
CA ASP A 133 -5.74 -15.21 1.45
C ASP A 133 -5.67 -13.79 2.00
N GLU A 134 -5.70 -13.71 3.33
CA GLU A 134 -5.47 -12.48 4.09
C GLU A 134 -4.20 -12.64 4.94
N TYR A 135 -3.31 -11.65 4.84
CA TYR A 135 -2.07 -11.54 5.61
C TYR A 135 -2.19 -10.34 6.52
N ARG A 136 -2.42 -10.58 7.82
CA ARG A 136 -2.47 -9.53 8.83
C ARG A 136 -1.07 -9.16 9.25
N ILE A 137 -0.75 -7.88 9.16
CA ILE A 137 0.56 -7.38 9.54
C ILE A 137 0.50 -6.98 11.01
N ASP A 138 1.34 -7.63 11.81
CA ASP A 138 1.55 -7.33 13.22
C ASP A 138 3.06 -7.18 13.45
N LEU A 139 3.49 -5.96 13.79
CA LEU A 139 4.90 -5.63 14.02
C LEU A 139 5.17 -5.33 15.51
N GLY A 140 4.29 -5.79 16.41
CA GLY A 140 4.40 -5.55 17.85
C GLY A 140 4.20 -4.08 18.23
N ASP A 141 5.04 -3.56 19.12
CA ASP A 141 4.83 -2.26 19.77
C ASP A 141 5.14 -1.02 18.91
N ARG A 142 5.63 -1.19 17.67
CA ARG A 142 6.04 -0.07 16.81
C ARG A 142 4.92 0.35 15.87
N PHE A 143 4.66 1.65 15.81
CA PHE A 143 3.61 2.16 14.94
C PHE A 143 4.08 2.31 13.50
N VAL A 144 3.46 1.56 12.59
CA VAL A 144 3.62 1.71 11.13
C VAL A 144 2.80 2.90 10.64
N THR A 145 3.47 3.94 10.17
CA THR A 145 2.81 5.15 9.69
C THR A 145 2.41 5.08 8.22
N ASP A 146 3.15 4.29 7.46
CA ASP A 146 2.98 4.07 6.03
C ASP A 146 3.54 2.69 5.67
N LEU A 147 2.91 1.98 4.73
CA LEU A 147 3.33 0.67 4.25
C LEU A 147 3.15 0.58 2.74
N THR A 148 4.14 0.02 2.06
CA THR A 148 4.05 -0.44 0.68
C THR A 148 4.60 -1.85 0.60
N PHE A 149 4.36 -2.52 -0.52
CA PHE A 149 4.93 -3.83 -0.76
C PHE A 149 5.32 -4.06 -2.22
N ARG A 150 6.21 -5.02 -2.45
CA ARG A 150 6.54 -5.56 -3.76
C ARG A 150 6.53 -7.09 -3.71
N ILE A 151 6.29 -7.70 -4.86
CA ILE A 151 6.30 -9.15 -5.02
C ILE A 151 7.70 -9.54 -5.48
N SER A 152 8.39 -10.38 -4.71
CA SER A 152 9.70 -10.91 -5.09
C SER A 152 9.57 -12.04 -6.12
N GLU A 153 10.65 -12.35 -6.83
CA GLU A 153 10.68 -13.49 -7.75
C GLU A 153 10.51 -14.83 -7.02
N ASP A 154 10.97 -14.92 -5.77
CA ASP A 154 10.87 -16.11 -4.91
C ASP A 154 9.52 -16.24 -4.18
N SER A 155 8.45 -15.68 -4.72
CA SER A 155 7.09 -15.77 -4.14
C SER A 155 6.98 -15.27 -2.69
N ASN A 156 7.70 -14.20 -2.33
CA ASN A 156 7.54 -13.50 -1.06
C ASN A 156 6.98 -12.10 -1.28
N LEU A 157 6.27 -11.58 -0.28
CA LEU A 157 5.94 -10.15 -0.22
C LEU A 157 7.06 -9.44 0.51
N ILE A 158 7.70 -8.48 -0.14
CA ILE A 158 8.67 -7.57 0.47
C ILE A 158 7.91 -6.33 0.91
N CYS A 159 7.85 -6.09 2.22
CA CYS A 159 7.11 -4.97 2.80
C CYS A 159 8.09 -3.98 3.43
N THR A 160 7.81 -2.69 3.28
CA THR A 160 8.62 -1.62 3.85
C THR A 160 7.78 -0.37 4.04
N GLY A 161 8.34 0.60 4.76
CA GLY A 161 7.71 1.89 4.99
C GLY A 161 8.40 2.63 6.13
N PHE A 162 7.64 3.49 6.81
CA PHE A 162 8.12 4.27 7.94
C PHE A 162 7.44 3.85 9.25
N TYR A 163 8.19 3.96 10.34
CA TYR A 163 7.67 3.75 11.69
C TYR A 163 7.85 4.99 12.58
N SER A 164 7.01 5.10 13.60
CA SER A 164 7.05 6.11 14.64
C SER A 164 7.08 5.46 16.01
N ASP A 165 7.87 6.02 16.93
CA ASP A 165 7.80 5.64 18.35
C ASP A 165 6.83 6.57 19.12
N LYS A 166 6.42 7.70 18.51
CA LYS A 166 5.40 8.61 19.05
C LYS A 166 3.96 8.15 18.83
N GLY A 167 3.73 7.15 17.98
CA GLY A 167 2.39 6.75 17.57
C GLY A 167 1.67 7.82 16.73
N THR A 168 2.41 8.72 16.07
CA THR A 168 1.86 9.77 15.21
C THR A 168 2.32 9.61 13.76
N ARG A 169 1.82 10.42 12.82
CA ARG A 169 2.22 10.40 11.38
C ARG A 169 3.62 10.99 11.13
N THR A 170 4.52 10.80 12.07
CA THR A 170 5.93 11.19 12.00
C THR A 170 6.78 9.95 11.76
N ALA A 171 7.97 10.13 11.20
CA ALA A 171 8.87 9.02 10.89
C ALA A 171 10.14 9.12 11.74
N LYS A 172 10.37 8.11 12.57
CA LYS A 172 11.64 7.89 13.28
C LYS A 172 12.65 7.18 12.39
N GLY A 173 12.17 6.34 11.48
CA GLY A 173 13.01 5.55 10.60
C GLY A 173 12.21 4.70 9.62
N THR A 174 12.91 3.82 8.92
CA THR A 174 12.32 2.83 8.02
C THR A 174 12.21 1.48 8.69
N TYR A 175 11.26 0.67 8.22
CA TYR A 175 11.20 -0.74 8.57
C TYR A 175 11.15 -1.58 7.29
N PHE A 176 11.56 -2.83 7.40
CA PHE A 176 11.57 -3.80 6.32
C PHE A 176 11.20 -5.17 6.88
N PHE A 177 10.38 -5.93 6.17
CA PHE A 177 10.16 -7.35 6.44
C PHE A 177 9.72 -8.09 5.20
N LYS A 178 9.77 -9.42 5.25
CA LYS A 178 9.23 -10.31 4.22
C LYS A 178 8.07 -11.12 4.78
N ILE A 179 7.09 -11.42 3.94
CA ILE A 179 6.02 -12.38 4.22
C ILE A 179 6.18 -13.54 3.24
N ASP A 180 6.26 -14.73 3.78
CA ASP A 180 6.20 -15.96 3.00
C ASP A 180 4.75 -16.24 2.59
N LEU A 181 4.48 -16.36 1.29
CA LEU A 181 3.10 -16.44 0.79
C LEU A 181 2.39 -17.75 1.17
N GLU A 182 3.13 -18.82 1.44
CA GLU A 182 2.59 -20.15 1.74
C GLU A 182 2.31 -20.30 3.25
N SER A 183 3.32 -20.08 4.08
CA SER A 183 3.22 -20.19 5.54
C SER A 183 2.61 -18.97 6.21
N LYS A 184 2.52 -17.83 5.49
CA LYS A 184 2.10 -16.51 6.00
C LYS A 184 3.04 -15.94 7.07
N ALA A 185 4.21 -16.54 7.26
CA ALA A 185 5.15 -16.14 8.29
C ALA A 185 5.85 -14.82 7.91
N VAL A 186 5.95 -13.92 8.88
CA VAL A 186 6.76 -12.71 8.78
C VAL A 186 8.21 -13.04 9.16
N PHE A 187 9.16 -12.70 8.31
CA PHE A 187 10.59 -12.97 8.53
C PHE A 187 11.47 -11.83 8.00
N ASN A 188 12.77 -11.89 8.31
CA ASN A 188 13.77 -10.85 7.96
C ASN A 188 13.33 -9.43 8.35
N GLN A 189 12.79 -9.28 9.55
CA GLN A 189 12.34 -8.00 10.08
C GLN A 189 13.55 -7.13 10.46
N ASN A 190 13.55 -5.89 10.01
CA ASN A 190 14.59 -4.90 10.31
C ASN A 190 13.96 -3.53 10.50
N PHE A 191 14.50 -2.76 11.44
CA PHE A 191 14.15 -1.37 11.67
C PHE A 191 15.42 -0.54 11.66
N LYS A 192 15.43 0.51 10.84
CA LYS A 192 16.57 1.42 10.73
C LYS A 192 16.13 2.84 11.11
N PRO A 193 16.55 3.37 12.27
CA PRO A 193 16.29 4.77 12.59
C PRO A 193 17.01 5.67 11.60
N PHE A 194 16.43 6.84 11.34
CA PHE A 194 17.14 7.90 10.63
C PHE A 194 18.26 8.48 11.48
N ASP A 195 19.31 8.96 10.80
CA ASP A 195 20.41 9.64 11.47
C ASP A 195 19.89 10.91 12.17
N PHE A 196 20.45 11.22 13.33
CA PHE A 196 20.02 12.37 14.14
C PHE A 196 20.12 13.69 13.36
N ASP A 197 21.16 13.84 12.54
CA ASP A 197 21.36 15.01 11.69
C ASP A 197 20.25 15.18 10.65
N LEU A 198 19.72 14.07 10.11
CA LEU A 198 18.58 14.09 9.21
C LEU A 198 17.31 14.49 9.98
N LEU A 199 17.07 13.89 11.14
CA LEU A 199 15.90 14.18 11.99
C LEU A 199 15.85 15.63 12.48
N THR A 200 17.02 16.25 12.63
CA THR A 200 17.18 17.64 13.11
C THR A 200 17.59 18.60 12.01
N GLN A 201 17.46 18.21 10.75
CA GLN A 201 17.76 19.09 9.63
C GLN A 201 16.88 20.35 9.69
N GLY A 202 17.51 21.53 9.68
CA GLY A 202 16.83 22.81 9.80
C GLY A 202 16.49 23.25 11.24
N TYR A 203 16.89 22.48 12.26
CA TYR A 203 16.79 22.91 13.66
C TYR A 203 17.85 23.97 13.97
N SER A 204 17.49 24.95 14.81
CA SER A 204 18.47 25.81 15.48
C SER A 204 19.28 25.03 16.52
N GLU A 205 20.45 25.53 16.91
CA GLU A 205 21.30 24.90 17.94
C GLU A 205 20.55 24.59 19.24
N ARG A 206 19.73 25.53 19.72
CA ARG A 206 18.88 25.32 20.91
C ARG A 206 17.85 24.20 20.73
N GLN A 207 17.35 23.99 19.51
CA GLN A 207 16.42 22.89 19.22
C GLN A 207 17.16 21.55 19.15
N LYS A 208 18.37 21.53 18.57
CA LYS A 208 19.22 20.33 18.55
C LYS A 208 19.59 19.88 19.97
N GLU A 209 20.06 20.79 20.81
CA GLU A 209 20.38 20.50 22.23
C GLU A 209 19.17 19.91 22.97
N LYS A 210 17.97 20.45 22.75
CA LYS A 210 16.74 19.89 23.34
C LYS A 210 16.40 18.50 22.81
N ALA A 211 16.61 18.26 21.52
CA ALA A 211 16.36 16.98 20.88
C ALA A 211 17.35 15.91 21.37
N GLU A 212 18.64 16.26 21.50
CA GLU A 212 19.68 15.39 22.08
C GLU A 212 19.31 14.98 23.51
N ASN A 213 19.00 15.96 24.37
CA ASN A 213 18.56 15.70 25.73
C ASN A 213 17.32 14.79 25.80
N ALA A 214 16.38 14.93 24.87
CA ALA A 214 15.19 14.08 24.82
C ALA A 214 15.54 12.63 24.44
N VAL A 215 16.47 12.43 23.51
CA VAL A 215 16.98 11.11 23.11
C VAL A 215 17.74 10.45 24.26
N GLU A 216 18.65 11.17 24.92
CA GLU A 216 19.43 10.67 26.06
C GLU A 216 18.54 10.24 27.23
N GLN A 217 17.43 10.94 27.45
CA GLN A 217 16.46 10.64 28.51
C GLN A 217 15.45 9.55 28.12
N GLY A 218 15.51 9.01 26.89
CA GLY A 218 14.53 8.03 26.40
C GLY A 218 13.10 8.60 26.30
N ASN A 219 12.96 9.91 26.07
CA ASN A 219 11.67 10.57 25.96
C ASN A 219 11.20 10.59 24.51
N ASP A 220 10.67 9.46 24.01
CA ASP A 220 10.24 9.30 22.61
C ASP A 220 9.21 10.36 22.18
N GLY A 221 8.33 10.81 23.08
CA GLY A 221 7.37 11.88 22.82
C GLY A 221 8.02 13.21 22.42
N ARG A 222 9.26 13.47 22.85
CA ARG A 222 10.04 14.69 22.55
C ARG A 222 11.24 14.46 21.64
N ALA A 223 11.67 13.21 21.43
CA ALA A 223 12.71 12.86 20.47
C ALA A 223 12.34 13.37 19.06
N PRO A 224 13.30 13.75 18.21
CA PRO A 224 12.97 14.28 16.89
C PRO A 224 12.44 13.14 16.00
N GLU A 225 11.41 13.44 15.21
CA GLU A 225 10.91 12.57 14.13
C GLU A 225 10.50 13.47 12.96
N LEU A 226 10.57 12.96 11.73
CA LEU A 226 10.26 13.74 10.54
C LEU A 226 8.76 13.82 10.31
N PHE A 227 8.24 15.01 10.02
CA PHE A 227 6.82 15.18 9.69
C PHE A 227 6.57 14.97 8.19
N ARG A 228 5.50 14.24 7.85
CA ARG A 228 4.97 14.12 6.48
C ARG A 228 5.94 13.50 5.46
N PHE A 229 6.67 12.47 5.87
CA PHE A 229 7.36 11.59 4.92
C PHE A 229 6.38 10.53 4.41
N ALA A 230 6.40 10.28 3.10
CA ALA A 230 5.65 9.22 2.42
C ALA A 230 6.60 8.51 1.48
N LEU A 231 6.48 7.19 1.37
CA LEU A 231 7.36 6.43 0.48
C LEU A 231 6.81 6.54 -0.94
N ASN A 232 7.56 7.18 -1.84
CA ASN A 232 7.10 7.39 -3.21
C ASN A 232 7.38 6.18 -4.12
N GLU A 233 8.59 5.63 -4.04
CA GLU A 233 9.02 4.51 -4.89
C GLU A 233 9.88 3.55 -4.07
N LEU A 234 9.61 2.24 -4.22
CA LEU A 234 10.46 1.18 -3.68
C LEU A 234 11.33 0.59 -4.79
N ILE A 235 12.64 0.81 -4.69
CA ILE A 235 13.62 0.24 -5.60
C ILE A 235 14.21 -1.02 -4.97
N LEU A 236 13.75 -2.19 -5.42
CA LEU A 236 14.32 -3.46 -5.00
C LEU A 236 15.72 -3.65 -5.61
N ARG A 237 16.69 -3.91 -4.75
CA ARG A 237 18.04 -4.34 -5.15
C ARG A 237 18.00 -5.82 -5.56
N SER A 238 18.96 -6.24 -6.38
CA SER A 238 19.07 -7.62 -6.87
C SER A 238 19.29 -8.66 -5.77
N ASP A 239 19.76 -8.24 -4.59
CA ASP A 239 19.92 -9.08 -3.39
C ASP A 239 18.60 -9.25 -2.59
N GLY A 240 17.50 -8.68 -3.09
CA GLY A 240 16.21 -8.70 -2.41
C GLY A 240 16.13 -7.81 -1.17
N GLY A 241 17.12 -6.93 -0.98
CA GLY A 241 17.03 -5.75 -0.12
C GLY A 241 16.29 -4.61 -0.82
N ALA A 242 15.84 -3.65 -0.04
CA ALA A 242 15.19 -2.43 -0.51
C ALA A 242 15.75 -1.22 0.23
#